data_AF-A0A1F7AWC9-F1
#
_entry.id   AF-A0A1F7AWC9-F1
#
_cell.length_a   1.000
_cell.length_b   1.000
_cell.length_c   1.000
_cell.angle_alpha   90.00
_cell.angle_beta   90.00
_cell.angle_gamma   90.00
#
_symmetry.space_group_name_H-M   'P 1'
#
loop_
_entity.id
_entity.type
_entity.pdbx_description
1 polymer ?
#
loop_
_entity_poly.entity_id
_entity_poly.type
_entity_poly.pdbx_seq_one_letter_code
_entity_poly.pdbx_strand_id
1 'polypeptide(L)'
;MNKEIGKRQKAEGMSKAAFTLLEMIVAVTIFTIFVSMLVGTYLYIARAQRDLAEDRKFYSGARDVIEEISKEIKLNKIYYPCYEDLVSGVSECGVFDLALGLPTDVLALVNRAEDSLIVYSFSDEGVFVREYSIDINTGDFTPSYGYEDGALRISAEGVNFTNLNFRIFPYSDPDANYDSADYQFMPYVTIYLTVVGGLGGDYSLETSVSTRIYE
;
A
#
# COMPACT_ATOMS: atom_id res chain seq x y z
N MET A 1 -29.14 1.38 -87.98
CA MET A 1 -29.97 0.16 -88.02
C MET A 1 -30.03 -0.40 -86.60
N ASN A 2 -31.22 -0.29 -85.98
CA ASN A 2 -31.84 -1.04 -84.86
C ASN A 2 -30.90 -1.81 -83.90
N LYS A 3 -31.07 -1.79 -82.56
CA LYS A 3 -32.33 -1.92 -81.83
C LYS A 3 -32.07 -1.64 -80.34
N GLU A 4 -32.71 -0.63 -79.77
CA GLU A 4 -32.75 -0.42 -78.32
C GLU A 4 -33.61 -1.51 -77.66
N ILE A 5 -33.04 -2.27 -76.70
CA ILE A 5 -33.78 -3.19 -75.85
C ILE A 5 -33.95 -2.53 -74.49
N GLY A 6 -35.00 -1.72 -74.39
CA GLY A 6 -35.52 -1.19 -73.13
C GLY A 6 -36.14 -2.30 -72.29
N LYS A 7 -35.41 -2.77 -71.27
CA LYS A 7 -36.00 -3.55 -70.18
C LYS A 7 -36.76 -2.59 -69.27
N ARG A 8 -38.09 -2.61 -69.38
CA ARG A 8 -39.03 -1.96 -68.45
C ARG A 8 -38.82 -2.56 -67.05
N GLN A 9 -38.16 -1.83 -66.16
CA GLN A 9 -38.25 -2.10 -64.73
C GLN A 9 -39.68 -1.81 -64.30
N LYS A 10 -40.44 -2.88 -64.06
CA LYS A 10 -41.78 -2.83 -63.51
C LYS A 10 -41.61 -2.45 -62.03
N ALA A 11 -41.77 -1.17 -61.72
CA ALA A 11 -41.84 -0.70 -60.34
C ALA A 11 -43.13 -1.27 -59.74
N GLU A 12 -43.04 -2.43 -59.09
CA GLU A 12 -44.07 -2.90 -58.19
C GLU A 12 -44.19 -1.88 -57.06
N GLY A 13 -45.29 -1.12 -57.09
CA GLY A 13 -45.68 -0.24 -56.00
C GLY A 13 -45.98 -1.09 -54.77
N MET A 14 -44.95 -1.43 -54.00
CA MET A 14 -45.12 -1.84 -52.61
C MET A 14 -45.88 -0.70 -51.93
N SER A 15 -47.15 -0.92 -51.62
CA SER A 15 -47.92 -0.01 -50.77
C SER A 15 -47.17 0.05 -49.45
N LYS A 16 -46.37 1.10 -49.25
CA LYS A 16 -45.72 1.34 -47.97
C LYS A 16 -46.83 1.63 -46.98
N ALA A 17 -47.18 0.63 -46.17
CA ALA A 17 -48.09 0.81 -45.06
C ALA A 17 -47.52 1.97 -44.22
N ALA A 18 -48.23 3.08 -44.22
CA ALA A 18 -47.86 4.23 -43.41
C ALA A 18 -48.04 3.80 -41.95
N PHE A 19 -46.94 3.88 -41.17
CA PHE A 19 -46.96 3.64 -39.74
C PHE A 19 -48.05 4.51 -39.11
N THR A 20 -48.87 3.91 -38.23
CA THR A 20 -49.90 4.68 -37.55
C THR A 20 -49.24 5.61 -36.52
N LEU A 21 -49.81 6.80 -36.30
CA LEU A 21 -49.29 7.77 -35.33
C LEU A 21 -49.13 7.15 -33.92
N LEU A 22 -50.06 6.27 -33.54
CA LEU A 22 -50.03 5.55 -32.27
C LEU A 22 -48.82 4.62 -32.16
N GLU A 23 -48.46 3.92 -33.24
CA GLU A 23 -47.32 3.00 -33.27
C GLU A 23 -45.98 3.74 -33.12
N MET A 24 -45.88 4.96 -33.68
CA MET A 24 -44.72 5.84 -33.46
C MET A 24 -44.59 6.24 -31.99
N ILE A 25 -45.69 6.60 -31.32
CA ILE A 25 -45.66 6.99 -29.91
C ILE A 25 -45.21 5.82 -29.04
N VAL A 26 -45.78 4.62 -29.26
CA VAL A 26 -45.37 3.42 -28.51
C VAL A 26 -43.88 3.12 -28.72
N ALA A 27 -43.39 3.20 -29.95
CA ALA A 27 -41.97 2.99 -30.24
C ALA A 27 -41.07 4.00 -29.52
N VAL A 28 -41.43 5.28 -29.52
CA VAL A 28 -40.68 6.33 -28.82
C VAL A 28 -40.66 6.05 -27.30
N THR A 29 -41.79 5.66 -26.71
CA THR A 29 -41.83 5.36 -25.26
C THR A 29 -40.97 4.16 -24.85
N ILE A 30 -40.98 3.08 -25.63
CA ILE A 30 -40.13 1.92 -25.35
C ILE A 30 -38.65 2.30 -25.53
N PHE A 31 -38.35 3.07 -26.57
CA PHE A 31 -37.00 3.55 -26.83
C PHE A 31 -36.48 4.45 -25.71
N THR A 32 -37.29 5.37 -25.18
CA THR A 32 -36.87 6.26 -24.09
C THR A 32 -36.62 5.49 -22.79
N ILE A 33 -37.45 4.48 -22.47
CA ILE A 33 -37.22 3.59 -21.31
C ILE A 33 -35.88 2.87 -21.46
N PHE A 34 -35.61 2.32 -22.64
CA PHE A 34 -34.37 1.61 -22.92
C PHE A 34 -33.15 2.53 -22.82
N VAL A 35 -33.20 3.71 -23.43
CA VAL A 35 -32.11 4.71 -23.34
C VAL A 35 -31.88 5.16 -21.90
N SER A 36 -32.95 5.37 -21.12
CA SER A 36 -32.85 5.73 -19.71
C SER A 36 -32.13 4.64 -18.91
N MET A 37 -32.46 3.37 -19.14
CA MET A 37 -31.79 2.24 -18.51
C MET A 37 -30.31 2.14 -18.90
N LEU A 38 -29.98 2.36 -20.18
CA LEU A 38 -28.60 2.37 -20.66
C LEU A 38 -27.77 3.48 -20.03
N VAL A 39 -28.32 4.70 -19.95
CA VAL A 39 -27.65 5.85 -19.33
C VAL A 39 -27.40 5.59 -17.84
N GLY A 40 -28.40 5.05 -17.13
CA GLY A 40 -28.24 4.68 -15.72
C GLY A 40 -27.13 3.64 -15.49
N THR A 41 -27.09 2.60 -16.33
CA THR A 41 -26.06 1.56 -16.27
C THR A 41 -24.67 2.13 -16.59
N TYR A 42 -24.56 2.98 -17.60
CA TYR A 42 -23.31 3.65 -17.96
C TYR A 42 -22.77 4.52 -16.82
N LEU A 43 -23.63 5.34 -16.21
CA LEU A 43 -23.23 6.20 -15.09
C LEU A 43 -22.78 5.37 -13.88
N TYR A 44 -23.45 4.26 -13.60
CA TYR A 44 -23.05 3.34 -12.54
C TYR A 44 -21.65 2.76 -12.80
N ILE A 45 -21.41 2.24 -14.01
CA ILE A 45 -20.10 1.68 -14.39
C ILE A 45 -19.01 2.74 -14.33
N ALA A 46 -19.28 3.96 -14.82
CA ALA A 46 -18.30 5.05 -14.80
C ALA A 46 -17.88 5.45 -13.39
N ARG A 47 -18.81 5.46 -12.42
CA ARG A 47 -18.49 5.71 -11.01
C ARG A 47 -17.67 4.57 -10.42
N ALA A 48 -18.10 3.33 -10.60
CA ALA A 48 -17.37 2.16 -10.13
C ALA A 48 -15.94 2.10 -10.68
N GLN A 49 -15.71 2.47 -11.94
CA GLN A 49 -14.38 2.54 -12.53
C GLN A 49 -13.50 3.64 -11.90
N ARG A 50 -14.08 4.79 -11.56
CA ARG A 50 -13.37 5.86 -10.88
C ARG A 50 -12.96 5.45 -9.47
N ASP A 51 -13.88 4.85 -8.73
CA ASP A 51 -13.64 4.37 -7.37
C ASP A 51 -12.51 3.32 -7.37
N LEU A 52 -12.58 2.34 -8.28
CA LEU A 52 -11.52 1.34 -8.45
C LEU A 52 -10.16 1.94 -8.86
N ALA A 53 -10.15 3.03 -9.61
CA ALA A 53 -8.90 3.70 -10.00
C ALA A 53 -8.26 4.42 -8.80
N GLU A 54 -9.07 5.02 -7.93
CA GLU A 54 -8.62 5.65 -6.68
C GLU A 54 -8.08 4.61 -5.70
N ASP A 55 -8.81 3.51 -5.49
CA ASP A 55 -8.38 2.39 -4.63
C ASP A 55 -7.04 1.79 -5.08
N ARG A 56 -6.80 1.68 -6.40
CA ARG A 56 -5.52 1.20 -6.94
C ARG A 56 -4.36 2.15 -6.64
N LYS A 57 -4.58 3.46 -6.74
CA LYS A 57 -3.55 4.47 -6.42
C LYS A 57 -3.15 4.35 -4.95
N PHE A 58 -4.16 4.23 -4.09
CA PHE A 58 -3.98 4.05 -2.66
C PHE A 58 -3.20 2.77 -2.32
N TYR A 59 -3.59 1.63 -2.91
CA TYR A 59 -2.89 0.36 -2.70
C TYR A 59 -1.42 0.44 -3.17
N SER A 60 -1.17 1.12 -4.30
CA SER A 60 0.20 1.36 -4.78
C SER A 60 1.01 2.14 -3.75
N GLY A 61 0.48 3.25 -3.23
CA GLY A 61 1.19 4.07 -2.24
C GLY A 61 1.48 3.32 -0.94
N ALA A 62 0.51 2.56 -0.41
CA ALA A 62 0.71 1.75 0.79
C ALA A 62 1.75 0.63 0.55
N ARG A 63 1.74 0.03 -0.64
CA ARG A 63 2.73 -0.96 -1.06
C ARG A 63 4.13 -0.37 -1.17
N ASP A 64 4.27 0.83 -1.73
CA ASP A 64 5.58 1.50 -1.87
C ASP A 64 6.23 1.73 -0.49
N VAL A 65 5.44 2.13 0.52
CA VAL A 65 5.92 2.25 1.91
C VAL A 65 6.39 0.91 2.48
N ILE A 66 5.60 -0.15 2.30
CA ILE A 66 5.98 -1.50 2.74
C ILE A 66 7.24 -1.97 2.01
N GLU A 67 7.35 -1.73 0.71
CA GLU A 67 8.51 -2.13 -0.07
C GLU A 67 9.78 -1.41 0.38
N GLU A 68 9.69 -0.12 0.72
CA GLU A 68 10.83 0.64 1.26
C GLU A 68 11.25 0.13 2.64
N ILE A 69 10.32 -0.05 3.58
CA ILE A 69 10.62 -0.64 4.90
C ILE A 69 11.21 -2.06 4.73
N SER A 70 10.62 -2.85 3.82
CA SER A 70 11.09 -4.21 3.52
C SER A 70 12.50 -4.21 2.93
N LYS A 71 12.87 -3.19 2.16
CA LYS A 71 14.21 -3.03 1.62
C LYS A 71 15.19 -2.70 2.74
N GLU A 72 14.84 -1.79 3.64
CA GLU A 72 15.69 -1.47 4.78
C GLU A 72 15.87 -2.66 5.75
N ILE A 73 14.83 -3.46 6.01
CA ILE A 73 14.96 -4.70 6.81
C ILE A 73 15.93 -5.69 6.17
N LYS A 74 15.98 -5.76 4.83
CA LYS A 74 16.90 -6.69 4.14
C LYS A 74 18.35 -6.22 4.17
N LEU A 75 18.57 -4.91 4.21
CA LEU A 75 19.88 -4.28 4.14
C LEU A 75 20.52 -4.07 5.52
N ASN A 76 19.71 -4.02 6.57
CA ASN A 76 20.11 -3.71 7.94
C ASN A 76 19.81 -4.87 8.90
N LYS A 77 20.44 -4.87 10.08
CA LYS A 77 20.17 -5.80 11.17
C LYS A 77 19.11 -5.21 12.10
N ILE A 78 18.37 -6.05 12.82
CA ILE A 78 17.47 -5.58 13.88
C ILE A 78 18.31 -5.18 15.09
N TYR A 79 18.06 -3.99 15.64
CA TYR A 79 18.79 -3.50 16.81
C TYR A 79 18.05 -3.88 18.11
N TYR A 80 18.30 -5.09 18.61
CA TYR A 80 17.66 -5.64 19.80
C TYR A 80 17.77 -4.79 21.07
N PRO A 81 18.88 -4.09 21.36
CA PRO A 81 18.99 -3.23 22.54
C PRO A 81 17.90 -2.16 22.65
N CYS A 82 17.31 -1.72 21.53
CA CYS A 82 16.21 -0.76 21.50
C CYS A 82 14.94 -1.28 22.19
N TYR A 83 14.78 -2.60 22.31
CA TYR A 83 13.62 -3.25 22.91
C TYR A 83 13.83 -3.64 24.38
N GLU A 84 15.07 -3.52 24.87
CA GLU A 84 15.49 -3.86 26.23
C GLU A 84 15.70 -2.60 27.10
N ASP A 85 15.41 -1.41 26.55
CA ASP A 85 15.62 -0.10 27.21
C ASP A 85 17.08 0.16 27.64
N LEU A 86 18.02 -0.37 26.84
CA LEU A 86 19.45 -0.24 27.07
C LEU A 86 20.10 0.93 26.30
N VAL A 87 19.30 1.71 25.57
CA VAL A 87 19.79 2.68 24.60
C VAL A 87 19.55 4.12 25.09
N SER A 88 20.62 4.89 25.23
CA SER A 88 20.55 6.33 25.48
C SER A 88 20.45 7.13 24.18
N GLY A 89 19.68 8.23 24.20
CA GLY A 89 19.62 9.19 23.09
C GLY A 89 18.59 8.88 22.00
N VAL A 90 17.89 7.75 22.06
CA VAL A 90 16.85 7.37 21.09
C VAL A 90 15.48 7.34 21.79
N SER A 91 14.67 8.36 21.55
CA SER A 91 13.37 8.56 22.22
C SER A 91 12.31 7.52 21.88
N GLU A 92 12.44 6.86 20.74
CA GLU A 92 11.50 5.88 20.21
C GLU A 92 11.73 4.48 20.79
N CYS A 93 12.91 4.23 21.36
CA CYS A 93 13.22 2.95 22.02
C CYS A 93 12.52 2.86 23.38
N GLY A 94 12.24 1.63 23.82
CA GLY A 94 11.55 1.38 25.07
C GLY A 94 11.45 -0.11 25.37
N VAL A 95 10.81 -0.45 26.48
CA VAL A 95 10.61 -1.86 26.86
C VAL A 95 9.44 -2.44 26.07
N PHE A 96 9.72 -3.41 25.20
CA PHE A 96 8.70 -4.16 24.46
C PHE A 96 8.83 -5.65 24.77
N ASP A 97 7.72 -6.30 25.12
CA ASP A 97 7.72 -7.74 25.39
C ASP A 97 7.65 -8.54 24.08
N LEU A 98 8.81 -8.70 23.44
CA LEU A 98 8.95 -9.50 22.22
C LEU A 98 8.74 -11.00 22.51
N ALA A 99 8.97 -11.47 23.75
CA ALA A 99 8.88 -12.88 24.11
C ALA A 99 7.44 -13.40 24.03
N LEU A 100 6.46 -12.52 24.25
CA LEU A 100 5.03 -12.82 24.04
C LEU A 100 4.61 -12.75 22.56
N GLY A 101 5.51 -12.39 21.64
CA GLY A 101 5.19 -12.20 20.22
C GLY A 101 4.21 -11.06 19.97
N LEU A 102 4.15 -10.09 20.88
CA LEU A 102 3.28 -8.93 20.75
C LEU A 102 3.81 -8.00 19.65
N PRO A 103 2.90 -7.39 18.87
CA PRO A 103 3.29 -6.38 17.91
C PRO A 103 3.84 -5.14 18.63
N THR A 104 4.82 -4.49 18.02
CA THR A 104 5.38 -3.20 18.44
C THR A 104 5.16 -2.16 17.35
N ASP A 105 4.96 -0.91 17.74
CA ASP A 105 4.81 0.21 16.80
C ASP A 105 6.18 0.79 16.37
N VAL A 106 7.28 0.21 16.85
CA VAL A 106 8.65 0.66 16.61
C VAL A 106 9.52 -0.43 16.02
N LEU A 107 10.19 -0.12 14.90
CA LEU A 107 11.20 -0.97 14.28
C LEU A 107 12.54 -0.24 14.24
N ALA A 108 13.53 -0.78 14.97
CA ALA A 108 14.88 -0.27 15.03
C ALA A 108 15.83 -1.16 14.22
N LEU A 109 16.52 -0.55 13.26
CA LEU A 109 17.42 -1.22 12.33
C LEU A 109 18.81 -0.58 12.38
N VAL A 110 19.84 -1.36 12.63
CA VAL A 110 21.24 -0.91 12.61
C VAL A 110 21.91 -1.32 11.30
N ASN A 111 22.68 -0.42 10.70
CA ASN A 111 23.47 -0.73 9.51
C ASN A 111 24.50 -1.83 9.81
N ARG A 112 24.93 -2.56 8.78
CA ARG A 112 25.97 -3.60 8.87
C ARG A 112 27.29 -3.09 9.45
N ALA A 113 27.63 -1.82 9.24
CA ALA A 113 28.83 -1.22 9.80
C ALA A 113 28.64 -0.76 11.26
N GLU A 114 27.43 -0.86 11.80
CA GLU A 114 27.06 -0.42 13.15
C GLU A 114 27.40 1.05 13.43
N ASP A 115 27.26 1.90 12.41
CA ASP A 115 27.55 3.33 12.46
C ASP A 115 26.29 4.21 12.35
N SER A 116 25.18 3.63 11.89
CA SER A 116 23.88 4.29 11.83
C SER A 116 22.74 3.39 12.29
N LEU A 117 21.70 4.04 12.85
CA LEU A 117 20.47 3.42 13.33
C LEU A 117 19.28 4.12 12.67
N ILE A 118 18.46 3.35 11.97
CA ILE A 118 17.21 3.78 11.36
C ILE A 118 16.07 3.27 12.25
N VAL A 119 15.21 4.18 12.70
CA VAL A 119 14.04 3.86 13.52
C VAL A 119 12.78 4.26 12.78
N TYR A 120 11.93 3.27 12.51
CA TYR A 120 10.56 3.48 12.07
C TYR A 120 9.65 3.47 13.29
N SER A 121 8.73 4.43 13.36
CA SER A 121 7.72 4.48 14.42
C SER A 121 6.36 4.85 13.88
N PHE A 122 5.32 4.35 14.53
CA PHE A 122 3.94 4.75 14.27
C PHE A 122 3.40 5.59 15.43
N SER A 123 2.66 6.64 15.09
CA SER A 123 1.90 7.46 16.03
C SER A 123 0.56 7.88 15.44
N ASP A 124 -0.26 8.59 16.21
CA ASP A 124 -1.56 9.10 15.76
C ASP A 124 -1.46 9.98 14.49
N GLU A 125 -0.29 10.56 14.23
CA GLU A 125 -0.04 11.41 13.06
C GLU A 125 0.42 10.62 11.82
N GLY A 126 0.77 9.34 11.96
CA GLY A 126 1.13 8.45 10.85
C GLY A 126 2.45 7.73 11.08
N VAL A 127 3.12 7.39 9.97
CA VAL A 127 4.39 6.66 9.97
C VAL A 127 5.56 7.66 9.92
N PHE A 128 6.52 7.46 10.79
CA PHE A 128 7.71 8.29 10.90
C PHE A 128 8.97 7.44 10.74
N VAL A 129 10.01 8.07 10.20
CA VAL A 129 11.36 7.52 10.15
C VAL A 129 12.33 8.52 10.74
N ARG A 130 13.28 8.04 11.52
CA ARG A 130 14.39 8.84 12.02
C ARG A 130 15.68 8.07 11.86
N GLU A 131 16.73 8.74 11.40
CA GLU A 131 18.06 8.17 11.31
C GLU A 131 18.97 8.81 12.34
N TYR A 132 19.80 7.99 12.96
CA TYR A 132 20.80 8.37 13.95
C TYR A 132 22.18 7.91 13.49
N SER A 133 23.20 8.68 13.83
CA SER A 133 24.61 8.32 13.71
C SER A 133 25.18 8.06 15.11
N ILE A 134 26.05 7.05 15.21
CA ILE A 134 26.71 6.67 16.45
C ILE A 134 28.04 7.44 16.58
N ASP A 135 28.23 8.13 17.71
CA ASP A 135 29.56 8.65 18.06
C ASP A 135 30.46 7.48 18.48
N ILE A 136 31.47 7.16 17.68
CA ILE A 136 32.42 6.06 17.93
C ILE A 136 33.15 6.15 19.29
N ASN A 137 33.22 7.33 19.90
CA ASN A 137 33.94 7.52 21.16
C ASN A 137 33.05 7.31 22.39
N THR A 138 31.77 7.69 22.30
CA THR A 138 30.83 7.62 23.43
C THR A 138 29.82 6.49 23.29
N GLY A 139 29.56 6.02 22.07
CA GLY A 139 28.49 5.09 21.75
C GLY A 139 27.10 5.75 21.74
N ASP A 140 27.01 7.08 21.88
CA ASP A 140 25.74 7.78 21.90
C ASP A 140 25.18 7.98 20.49
N PHE A 141 23.86 7.85 20.38
CA PHE A 141 23.13 8.13 19.16
C PHE A 141 22.82 9.62 19.05
N THR A 142 23.16 10.22 17.92
CA THR A 142 22.81 11.60 17.57
C THR A 142 22.02 11.61 16.26
N PRO A 143 20.99 12.47 16.09
CA PRO A 143 20.24 12.52 14.85
C PRO A 143 21.15 12.79 13.64
N SER A 144 21.00 12.00 12.58
CA SER A 144 21.74 12.18 11.33
C SER A 144 21.33 13.46 10.62
N TYR A 145 22.16 13.89 9.66
CA TYR A 145 21.86 15.07 8.83
C TYR A 145 20.50 14.94 8.12
N GLY A 146 19.64 15.93 8.27
CA GLY A 146 18.25 15.93 7.78
C GLY A 146 17.21 15.47 8.80
N TYR A 147 17.64 15.00 9.98
CA TYR A 147 16.77 14.56 11.09
C TYR A 147 16.98 15.40 12.37
N GLU A 148 17.69 16.53 12.29
CA GLU A 148 17.99 17.38 13.45
C GLU A 148 16.72 17.98 14.07
N ASP A 149 15.72 18.26 13.23
CA ASP A 149 14.41 18.79 13.64
C ASP A 149 13.42 17.69 14.07
N GLY A 150 13.83 16.42 14.04
CA GLY A 150 13.04 15.27 14.47
C GLY A 150 12.82 14.22 13.38
N ALA A 151 11.78 13.41 13.58
CA ALA A 151 11.47 12.31 12.66
C ALA A 151 10.76 12.83 11.39
N LEU A 152 11.12 12.28 10.24
CA LEU A 152 10.47 12.59 8.97
C LEU A 152 9.23 11.73 8.79
N ARG A 153 8.12 12.36 8.41
CA ARG A 153 6.87 11.64 8.12
C ARG A 153 6.95 10.95 6.77
N ILE A 154 6.75 9.64 6.76
CA ILE A 154 6.53 8.88 5.52
C ILE A 154 5.08 9.13 5.09
N SER A 155 4.91 9.70 3.91
CA SER A 155 3.59 9.98 3.34
C SER A 155 3.51 9.41 1.94
N ALA A 156 2.34 8.85 1.61
CA ALA A 156 1.98 8.47 0.26
C ALA A 156 0.72 9.25 -0.13
N GLU A 157 0.66 9.70 -1.38
CA GLU A 157 -0.42 10.58 -1.83
C GLU A 157 -1.78 9.89 -1.70
N GLY A 158 -2.70 10.46 -0.92
CA GLY A 158 -4.04 9.93 -0.71
C GLY A 158 -4.11 8.75 0.26
N VAL A 159 -3.03 8.44 0.98
CA VAL A 159 -2.97 7.35 1.97
C VAL A 159 -2.94 7.93 3.38
N ASN A 160 -3.91 7.56 4.20
CA ASN A 160 -3.91 7.82 5.63
C ASN A 160 -3.60 6.50 6.37
N PHE A 161 -2.44 6.45 7.03
CA PHE A 161 -2.05 5.33 7.87
C PHE A 161 -2.80 5.38 9.20
N THR A 162 -3.50 4.31 9.56
CA THR A 162 -4.22 4.19 10.82
C THR A 162 -3.59 3.21 11.79
N ASN A 163 -2.78 2.28 11.28
CA ASN A 163 -1.99 1.38 12.10
C ASN A 163 -0.74 0.96 11.31
N LEU A 164 0.40 0.95 11.96
CA LEU A 164 1.59 0.25 11.51
C LEU A 164 2.21 -0.44 12.71
N ASN A 165 2.33 -1.75 12.65
CA ASN A 165 2.99 -2.51 13.69
C ASN A 165 3.87 -3.61 13.12
N PHE A 166 4.82 -4.04 13.94
CA PHE A 166 5.88 -4.97 13.60
C PHE A 166 5.85 -6.13 14.58
N ARG A 167 5.92 -7.36 14.05
CA ARG A 167 6.25 -8.53 14.86
C ARG A 167 7.66 -8.97 14.53
N ILE A 168 8.50 -9.02 15.55
CA ILE A 168 9.92 -9.32 15.42
C ILE A 168 10.16 -10.75 15.93
N PHE A 169 10.89 -11.54 15.16
CA PHE A 169 11.33 -12.86 15.54
C PHE A 169 12.80 -13.06 15.15
N PRO A 170 13.63 -13.69 15.99
CA PRO A 170 13.36 -14.14 17.37
C PRO A 170 13.15 -12.96 18.33
N TYR A 171 12.75 -13.26 19.57
CA TYR A 171 12.51 -12.22 20.60
C TYR A 171 13.80 -11.72 21.27
N SER A 172 14.90 -12.44 21.08
CA SER A 172 16.23 -12.11 21.60
C SER A 172 17.24 -12.13 20.46
N ASP A 173 18.30 -11.35 20.59
CA ASP A 173 19.38 -11.30 19.60
C ASP A 173 19.99 -12.70 19.33
N PRO A 174 19.88 -13.24 18.09
CA PRO A 174 20.50 -14.52 17.77
C PRO A 174 22.02 -14.44 17.70
N ASP A 175 22.61 -13.25 17.47
CA ASP A 175 24.06 -13.07 17.38
C ASP A 175 24.70 -13.19 18.78
N ALA A 176 23.95 -12.90 19.85
CA ALA A 176 24.44 -12.99 21.22
C ALA A 176 24.77 -14.43 21.69
N ASN A 177 24.22 -15.47 21.04
CA ASN A 177 24.40 -16.87 21.43
C ASN A 177 24.82 -17.77 20.25
N TYR A 178 25.68 -17.27 19.36
CA TYR A 178 26.07 -17.96 18.12
C TYR A 178 26.64 -19.39 18.32
N ASP A 179 27.29 -19.65 19.46
CA ASP A 179 27.89 -20.95 19.78
C ASP A 179 26.86 -22.07 20.05
N SER A 180 25.61 -21.71 20.30
CA SER A 180 24.54 -22.68 20.57
C SER A 180 23.70 -22.93 19.33
N ALA A 181 23.68 -24.18 18.88
CA ALA A 181 22.87 -24.63 17.74
C ALA A 181 21.37 -24.36 17.94
N ASP A 182 20.91 -24.24 19.20
CA ASP A 182 19.52 -23.97 19.54
C ASP A 182 19.09 -22.53 19.24
N TYR A 183 20.03 -21.61 18.93
CA TYR A 183 19.77 -20.19 18.70
C TYR A 183 20.07 -19.71 17.28
N GLN A 184 20.34 -20.65 16.35
CA GLN A 184 20.57 -20.34 14.94
C GLN A 184 19.26 -20.09 14.19
N PHE A 185 18.64 -18.94 14.44
CA PHE A 185 17.45 -18.48 13.73
C PHE A 185 17.78 -17.33 12.80
N MET A 186 17.24 -17.35 11.58
CA MET A 186 17.27 -16.19 10.70
C MET A 186 16.21 -15.19 11.17
N PRO A 187 16.58 -13.95 11.57
CA PRO A 187 15.59 -12.98 11.99
C PRO A 187 14.64 -12.62 10.86
N TYR A 188 13.38 -12.37 11.21
CA TYR A 188 12.40 -11.79 10.32
C TYR A 188 11.46 -10.84 11.05
N VAL A 189 10.91 -9.91 10.29
CA VAL A 189 9.93 -8.94 10.75
C VAL A 189 8.66 -9.10 9.93
N THR A 190 7.53 -9.29 10.59
CA THR A 190 6.22 -9.21 9.96
C THR A 190 5.67 -7.80 10.14
N ILE A 191 5.40 -7.12 9.03
CA ILE A 191 4.86 -5.76 8.97
C ILE A 191 3.35 -5.87 8.79
N TYR A 192 2.58 -5.26 9.67
CA TYR A 192 1.14 -5.08 9.53
C TYR A 192 0.85 -3.60 9.32
N LEU A 193 0.23 -3.29 8.19
CA LEU A 193 -0.14 -1.92 7.83
C LEU A 193 -1.64 -1.85 7.60
N THR A 194 -2.33 -1.01 8.36
CA THR A 194 -3.73 -0.64 8.11
C THR A 194 -3.77 0.80 7.63
N VAL A 195 -4.48 0.98 6.52
CA VAL A 195 -4.64 2.27 5.85
C VAL A 195 -6.11 2.48 5.54
N VAL A 196 -6.56 3.73 5.58
CA VAL A 196 -7.94 4.11 5.25
C VAL A 196 -7.94 4.90 3.94
N GLY A 197 -8.66 4.38 2.94
CA GLY A 197 -8.82 5.02 1.64
C GLY A 197 -9.80 6.21 1.68
N GLY A 198 -9.75 7.06 0.66
CA GLY A 198 -10.62 8.25 0.55
C GLY A 198 -12.13 7.95 0.57
N LEU A 199 -12.52 6.73 0.19
CA LEU A 199 -13.90 6.23 0.22
C LEU A 199 -14.31 5.61 1.56
N GLY A 200 -13.45 5.67 2.58
CA GLY A 200 -13.72 5.14 3.92
C GLY A 200 -13.58 3.63 4.05
N GLY A 201 -12.96 2.97 3.07
CA GLY A 201 -12.59 1.55 3.16
C GLY A 201 -11.29 1.36 3.94
N ASP A 202 -11.29 0.40 4.88
CA ASP A 202 -10.10 -0.03 5.60
C ASP A 202 -9.40 -1.14 4.79
N TYR A 203 -8.12 -0.95 4.51
CA TYR A 203 -7.30 -1.95 3.85
C TYR A 203 -6.17 -2.35 4.77
N SER A 204 -5.95 -3.66 4.90
CA SER A 204 -4.87 -4.22 5.70
C SER A 204 -3.90 -4.98 4.80
N LEU A 205 -2.62 -4.69 4.97
CA LEU A 205 -1.50 -5.32 4.27
C LEU A 205 -0.61 -6.00 5.31
N GLU A 206 -0.22 -7.23 5.02
CA GLU A 206 0.70 -8.01 5.84
C GLU A 206 1.82 -8.56 4.96
N THR A 207 3.07 -8.37 5.39
CA THR A 207 4.23 -8.98 4.73
C THR A 207 5.24 -9.42 5.77
N SER A 208 6.01 -10.47 5.48
CA SER A 208 7.10 -10.93 6.32
C SER A 208 8.42 -10.85 5.58
N VAL A 209 9.43 -10.27 6.23
CA VAL A 209 10.73 -9.98 5.63
C VAL A 209 11.84 -10.52 6.52
N SER A 210 12.64 -11.43 5.99
CA SER A 210 13.85 -11.92 6.66
C SER A 210 15.02 -10.97 6.48
N THR A 211 15.79 -10.72 7.54
CA THR A 211 17.13 -10.12 7.41
C THR A 211 18.06 -11.17 6.78
N ARG A 212 18.97 -10.76 5.89
CA ARG A 212 19.88 -11.69 5.16
C ARG A 212 21.35 -11.37 5.34
N ILE A 213 21.68 -10.76 6.47
CA ILE A 213 23.07 -10.41 6.76
C ILE A 213 23.72 -11.66 7.33
N TYR A 214 24.56 -12.29 6.52
CA TYR A 214 25.48 -13.33 6.95
C TYR A 214 26.79 -12.65 7.37
N GLU A 215 27.21 -12.89 8.61
CA GLU A 215 28.56 -12.57 9.07
C GLU A 215 29.58 -13.60 8.60
#